data_AF-A0A7S2DWX6-F1
#
_entry.id   AF-A0A7S2DWX6-F1
#
_cell.length_a   1.000
_cell.length_b   1.000
_cell.length_c   1.000
_cell.angle_alpha   90.00
_cell.angle_beta   90.00
_cell.angle_gamma   90.00
#
_symmetry.space_group_name_H-M   'P 1'
#
loop_
_entity.id
_entity.type
_entity.pdbx_description
1 polymer ?
#
loop_
_entity_poly.entity_id
_entity_poly.type
_entity_poly.pdbx_seq_one_letter_code
_entity_poly.pdbx_strand_id
1 'polypeptide(L)'
;RPDAPEGPVLMVPPPVVSRVFQELSNGMQSYHQAMTVVIVPFPFPFAQMLFYLLLGFTFLAPFMVLQFTRSLIFSPILTFVAVFGYYGVDCIAKEIENPLGEDANDLPLL
;
A
#
# COMPACT_ATOMS: atom_id res chain seq x y z
N ARG A 1 -16.48 9.48 49.01
CA ARG A 1 -15.66 9.68 50.23
C ARG A 1 -15.33 11.17 50.29
N PRO A 2 -15.87 11.94 51.24
CA PRO A 2 -15.86 13.41 51.24
C PRO A 2 -14.54 14.06 51.71
N ASP A 3 -13.42 13.35 51.58
CA ASP A 3 -12.11 13.71 52.15
C ASP A 3 -10.95 13.41 51.17
N ALA A 4 -11.24 13.36 49.86
CA ALA A 4 -10.17 13.36 48.87
C ALA A 4 -9.54 14.76 48.83
N PRO A 5 -8.21 14.91 49.02
CA PRO A 5 -7.57 16.21 48.88
C PRO A 5 -7.87 16.74 47.49
N GLU A 6 -8.44 17.94 47.41
CA GLU A 6 -8.62 18.69 46.16
C GLU A 6 -7.23 19.08 45.65
N GLY A 7 -6.51 18.11 45.09
CA GLY A 7 -5.39 18.39 44.21
C GLY A 7 -5.88 19.35 43.14
N PRO A 8 -5.05 20.31 42.68
CA PRO A 8 -5.49 21.43 41.87
C PRO A 8 -6.36 20.93 40.73
N VAL A 9 -7.67 21.14 40.86
CA VAL A 9 -8.63 20.92 39.78
C VAL A 9 -8.14 21.83 38.68
N LEU A 10 -7.77 21.27 37.52
CA LEU A 10 -7.28 22.08 36.40
C LEU A 10 -8.27 23.23 36.21
N MET A 11 -7.85 24.45 36.56
CA MET A 11 -8.64 25.70 36.46
C MET A 11 -8.73 26.10 34.99
N VAL A 12 -9.30 25.21 34.20
CA VAL A 12 -9.37 25.29 32.75
C VAL A 12 -10.80 24.89 32.35
N PRO A 13 -11.45 25.65 31.46
CA PRO A 13 -12.79 25.31 31.01
C PRO A 13 -12.85 23.86 30.50
N PRO A 14 -13.90 23.07 30.87
CA PRO A 14 -14.05 21.69 30.44
C PRO A 14 -13.79 21.42 28.94
N PRO A 15 -14.20 22.32 28.00
CA PRO A 15 -13.92 22.12 26.58
C PRO A 15 -12.44 22.04 26.21
N VAL A 16 -11.55 22.72 26.94
CA VAL A 16 -10.11 22.74 26.66
C VAL A 16 -9.49 21.40 27.05
N VAL A 17 -9.86 20.87 28.21
CA VAL A 17 -9.39 19.56 28.68
C VAL A 17 -9.90 18.45 27.75
N SER A 18 -11.17 18.50 27.34
CA SER A 18 -11.72 17.56 26.35
C SER A 18 -10.97 17.61 25.01
N ARG A 19 -10.57 18.79 24.53
CA ARG A 19 -9.77 18.90 23.29
C ARG A 19 -8.40 18.24 23.42
N VAL A 20 -7.70 18.42 24.54
CA VAL A 20 -6.40 17.76 24.74
C VAL A 20 -6.54 16.25 24.66
N PHE A 21 -7.53 15.66 25.33
CA PHE A 21 -7.79 14.22 25.23
C PHE A 21 -8.21 13.79 23.82
N GLN A 22 -8.94 14.63 23.09
CA GLN A 22 -9.32 14.37 21.72
C GLN A 22 -8.11 14.33 20.78
N GLU A 23 -7.19 15.29 20.88
CA GLU A 23 -5.96 15.29 20.06
C GLU A 23 -5.05 14.10 20.38
N LEU A 24 -4.94 13.72 21.66
CA LEU A 24 -4.21 12.52 22.06
C LEU A 24 -4.85 11.24 21.49
N SER A 25 -6.18 11.16 21.51
CA SER A 25 -6.92 10.05 20.91
C SER A 25 -6.74 10.00 19.39
N ASN A 26 -6.78 11.14 18.71
CA ASN A 26 -6.55 11.24 17.27
C ASN A 26 -5.13 10.78 16.92
N GLY A 27 -4.11 11.26 17.63
CA GLY A 27 -2.72 10.86 17.42
C GLY A 27 -2.51 9.35 17.63
N MET A 28 -3.13 8.78 18.66
CA MET A 28 -3.08 7.34 18.93
C MET A 28 -3.73 6.52 17.81
N GLN A 29 -4.88 6.96 17.30
CA GLN A 29 -5.55 6.31 16.18
C GLN A 29 -4.70 6.35 14.91
N SER A 30 -4.13 7.51 14.55
CA SER A 30 -3.24 7.64 13.40
C SER A 30 -1.98 6.79 13.52
N TYR A 31 -1.38 6.71 14.72
CA TYR A 31 -0.25 5.83 14.98
C TYR A 31 -0.60 4.36 14.76
N HIS A 32 -1.74 3.89 15.27
CA HIS A 32 -2.18 2.51 15.06
C HIS A 32 -2.53 2.20 13.60
N GLN A 33 -3.07 3.17 12.86
CA GLN A 33 -3.29 3.03 11.42
C GLN A 33 -1.97 2.85 10.67
N ALA A 34 -0.97 3.70 10.93
CA ALA A 34 0.35 3.57 10.32
C ALA A 34 1.03 2.24 10.68
N MET A 35 0.95 1.82 11.94
CA MET A 35 1.45 0.52 12.40
C MET A 35 0.79 -0.64 11.66
N THR A 36 -0.51 -0.57 11.40
CA THR A 36 -1.24 -1.63 10.69
C THR A 36 -0.70 -1.82 9.27
N VAL A 37 -0.38 -0.74 8.56
CA VAL A 37 0.22 -0.80 7.22
C VAL A 37 1.59 -1.51 7.25
N VAL A 38 2.40 -1.27 8.29
CA VAL A 38 3.72 -1.91 8.44
C VAL A 38 3.60 -3.39 8.81
N ILE A 39 2.72 -3.73 9.75
CA ILE A 39 2.69 -5.07 10.36
C ILE A 39 1.83 -6.08 9.59
N VAL A 40 0.88 -5.62 8.78
CA VAL A 40 -0.02 -6.48 7.99
C VAL A 40 0.51 -6.53 6.55
N PRO A 41 1.36 -7.51 6.21
CA PRO A 41 1.92 -7.60 4.88
C PRO A 41 0.85 -8.02 3.86
N PHE A 42 1.12 -7.70 2.60
CA PHE A 42 0.33 -8.19 1.49
C PHE A 42 0.27 -9.74 1.48
N PRO A 43 -0.89 -10.35 1.17
CA PRO A 43 -1.04 -11.80 1.24
C PRO A 43 -0.11 -12.51 0.26
N PHE A 44 0.87 -13.25 0.79
CA PHE A 44 1.83 -14.01 -0.02
C PHE A 44 1.18 -14.94 -1.07
N PRO A 45 0.09 -15.68 -0.78
CA PRO A 45 -0.57 -16.51 -1.79
C PRO A 45 -1.10 -15.69 -2.98
N PHE A 46 -1.49 -14.44 -2.77
CA PHE A 46 -1.93 -13.57 -3.86
C PHE A 46 -0.76 -13.22 -4.77
N ALA A 47 0.38 -12.80 -4.20
CA ALA A 47 1.59 -12.52 -4.96
C ALA A 47 2.06 -13.74 -5.78
N GLN A 48 1.97 -14.94 -5.21
CA GLN A 48 2.27 -16.18 -5.92
C GLN A 48 1.33 -16.42 -7.11
N MET A 49 0.02 -16.26 -6.92
CA MET A 49 -0.96 -16.43 -7.99
C MET A 49 -0.75 -15.41 -9.13
N LEU A 50 -0.47 -14.15 -8.79
CA LEU A 50 -0.16 -13.11 -9.77
C LEU A 50 1.10 -13.45 -10.58
N PHE A 51 2.15 -13.92 -9.90
CA PHE A 51 3.37 -14.37 -10.55
C PHE A 51 3.12 -15.51 -11.56
N TYR A 52 2.38 -16.55 -11.15
CA TYR A 52 2.06 -17.66 -12.06
C TYR A 52 1.17 -17.23 -13.23
N LEU A 53 0.26 -16.29 -13.01
CA LEU A 53 -0.58 -15.73 -14.07
C LEU A 53 0.25 -14.94 -15.09
N LEU A 54 1.18 -14.09 -14.63
CA LEU A 54 2.11 -13.34 -15.48
C LEU A 54 3.06 -14.27 -16.24
N LEU A 55 3.52 -15.35 -15.60
CA LEU A 55 4.32 -16.37 -16.25
C LEU A 55 3.55 -17.03 -17.39
N GLY A 56 2.32 -17.48 -17.13
CA GLY A 56 1.43 -18.02 -18.15
C GLY A 56 1.14 -17.01 -19.28
N PHE A 57 0.88 -15.76 -18.92
CA PHE A 57 0.65 -14.67 -19.89
C PHE A 57 1.87 -14.46 -20.80
N THR A 58 3.08 -14.49 -20.26
CA THR A 58 4.33 -14.34 -21.03
C THR A 58 4.47 -15.39 -22.12
N PHE A 59 4.10 -16.64 -21.82
CA PHE A 59 4.16 -17.73 -22.80
C PHE A 59 2.98 -17.72 -23.76
N LEU A 60 1.76 -17.38 -23.31
CA LEU A 60 0.55 -17.44 -24.15
C LEU A 60 0.38 -16.21 -25.06
N ALA A 61 0.77 -15.02 -24.59
CA ALA A 61 0.65 -13.77 -25.34
C ALA A 61 1.26 -13.81 -26.75
N PRO A 62 2.49 -14.29 -27.00
CA PRO A 62 3.06 -14.32 -28.35
C PRO A 62 2.23 -15.15 -29.33
N PHE A 63 1.66 -16.29 -28.89
CA PHE A 63 0.84 -17.13 -29.76
C PHE A 63 -0.48 -16.45 -30.11
N MET A 64 -1.13 -15.82 -29.13
CA MET A 64 -2.39 -15.11 -29.33
C MET A 64 -2.21 -13.90 -30.25
N VAL A 65 -1.18 -13.09 -30.00
CA VAL A 65 -0.89 -11.89 -30.79
C VAL A 65 -0.49 -12.25 -32.22
N LEU A 66 0.29 -13.32 -32.42
CA LEU A 66 0.65 -13.79 -33.75
C LEU A 66 -0.58 -14.25 -34.55
N GLN A 67 -1.51 -14.99 -33.92
CA GLN A 67 -2.74 -15.41 -34.59
C GLN A 67 -3.66 -14.23 -34.94
N PHE A 68 -3.72 -13.22 -34.07
CA PHE A 68 -4.53 -12.02 -34.29
C PHE A 68 -3.96 -11.14 -35.40
N THR A 69 -2.66 -10.86 -35.37
CA THR A 69 -2.02 -9.88 -36.27
C THR A 69 -1.58 -10.49 -37.59
N ARG A 70 -1.25 -11.79 -37.62
CA ARG A 70 -0.65 -12.53 -38.76
C ARG A 70 0.60 -11.86 -39.36
N SER A 71 1.29 -11.01 -38.59
CA SER A 71 2.48 -10.28 -39.02
C SER A 71 3.70 -10.68 -38.19
N LEU A 72 4.78 -11.09 -38.84
CA LEU A 72 6.01 -11.50 -38.15
C LEU A 72 6.78 -10.33 -37.52
N ILE A 73 6.53 -9.09 -37.97
CA ILE A 73 7.20 -7.89 -37.45
C ILE A 73 6.39 -7.23 -36.34
N PHE A 74 5.08 -7.05 -36.53
CA PHE A 74 4.24 -6.37 -35.53
C PHE A 74 3.94 -7.24 -34.32
N SER A 75 3.85 -8.56 -34.49
CA SER A 75 3.51 -9.47 -33.37
C SER A 75 4.51 -9.45 -32.21
N PRO A 76 5.85 -9.53 -32.42
CA PRO A 76 6.79 -9.45 -31.31
C PRO A 76 6.78 -8.08 -30.62
N ILE A 77 6.57 -6.98 -31.37
CA ILE A 77 6.49 -5.63 -30.79
C ILE A 77 5.26 -5.51 -29.88
N LEU A 78 4.09 -5.92 -30.36
CA LEU A 78 2.86 -5.87 -29.57
C LEU A 78 2.90 -6.80 -28.35
N THR A 79 3.48 -8.00 -28.52
CA THR A 79 3.68 -8.93 -27.41
C THR A 79 4.60 -8.34 -26.35
N PHE A 80 5.72 -7.72 -26.76
CA PHE A 80 6.64 -7.07 -25.84
C PHE A 80 5.94 -5.96 -25.05
N VAL A 81 5.23 -5.05 -25.72
CA VAL A 81 4.51 -3.95 -25.05
C VAL A 81 3.48 -4.49 -24.06
N ALA A 82 2.72 -5.52 -24.43
CA ALA A 82 1.72 -6.11 -23.55
C ALA A 82 2.36 -6.75 -22.31
N VAL A 83 3.34 -7.63 -22.49
CA VAL A 83 4.03 -8.32 -21.39
C VAL A 83 4.75 -7.32 -20.51
N PHE A 84 5.52 -6.41 -21.09
CA PHE A 84 6.21 -5.34 -20.36
C PHE A 84 5.25 -4.49 -19.52
N GLY A 85 4.11 -4.10 -20.10
CA GLY A 85 3.11 -3.32 -19.38
C GLY A 85 2.58 -4.04 -18.13
N TYR A 86 2.25 -5.33 -18.24
CA TYR A 86 1.76 -6.10 -17.10
C TYR A 86 2.81 -6.35 -16.02
N TYR A 87 4.07 -6.62 -16.40
CA TYR A 87 5.16 -6.69 -15.42
C TYR A 87 5.45 -5.33 -14.78
N GLY A 88 5.32 -4.24 -15.54
CA GLY A 88 5.45 -2.88 -14.99
C GLY A 88 4.40 -2.60 -13.91
N VAL A 89 3.14 -3.01 -14.13
CA VAL A 89 2.08 -2.89 -13.13
C VAL A 89 2.39 -3.73 -11.87
N ASP A 90 2.90 -4.95 -12.03
CA ASP A 90 3.32 -5.79 -10.90
C ASP A 90 4.46 -5.15 -10.07
N CYS A 91 5.45 -4.53 -10.73
CA CYS A 91 6.49 -3.77 -10.04
C CYS A 91 5.92 -2.57 -9.28
N ILE A 92 5.03 -1.79 -9.91
CA ILE A 92 4.38 -0.65 -9.26
C ILE A 92 3.55 -1.10 -8.05
N ALA A 93 2.84 -2.23 -8.16
CA ALA A 93 2.08 -2.78 -7.04
C ALA A 93 2.98 -3.10 -5.84
N LYS A 94 4.14 -3.73 -6.08
CA LYS A 94 5.14 -4.05 -5.04
C LYS A 94 5.67 -2.81 -4.33
N GLU A 95 5.92 -1.72 -5.05
CA GLU A 95 6.33 -0.45 -4.44
C GLU A 95 5.24 0.12 -3.53
N ILE A 96 3.97 0.09 -3.97
CA ILE A 96 2.84 0.61 -3.20
C ILE A 96 2.55 -0.23 -1.93
N GLU A 97 2.97 -1.49 -1.91
CA GLU A 97 2.80 -2.37 -0.74
C GLU A 97 3.66 -1.95 0.47
N ASN A 98 4.75 -1.20 0.29
CA ASN A 98 5.64 -0.77 1.38
C ASN A 98 5.92 0.76 1.40
N PRO A 99 4.90 1.61 1.62
CA PRO A 99 5.03 3.06 1.45
C PRO A 99 5.86 3.78 2.53
N LEU A 100 6.32 3.07 3.55
CA LEU A 100 7.05 3.61 4.71
C LEU A 100 8.52 3.12 4.73
N GLY A 101 9.05 2.68 3.58
CA GLY A 101 10.43 2.24 3.42
C GLY A 101 11.44 3.39 3.23
N GLU A 102 12.52 3.10 2.50
CA GLU A 102 13.60 4.04 2.16
C GLU A 102 13.79 4.22 0.65
N ASP A 103 12.84 3.74 -0.16
CA ASP A 103 12.88 3.82 -1.61
C ASP A 103 12.48 5.22 -2.11
N ALA A 104 12.84 5.53 -3.36
CA ALA A 104 12.66 6.87 -3.92
C ALA A 104 11.20 7.34 -4.00
N ASN A 105 10.24 6.41 -3.99
CA ASN A 105 8.81 6.69 -4.07
C ASN A 105 8.07 6.52 -2.72
N ASP A 106 8.81 6.36 -1.62
CA ASP A 106 8.23 6.24 -0.28
C ASP A 106 7.85 7.59 0.32
N LEU A 107 7.06 7.56 1.40
CA LEU A 107 6.66 8.77 2.10
C LEU A 107 7.87 9.46 2.75
N PRO A 108 7.99 10.80 2.65
CA PRO A 108 9.10 11.56 3.24
C PRO A 108 8.88 11.72 4.75
N LEU A 109 9.22 10.67 5.51
CA LEU A 109 9.09 10.65 6.98
C LEU A 109 10.33 11.20 7.71
N LEU A 110 11.40 11.51 6.96
CA LEU A 110 12.67 12.07 7.44
C LEU A 110 13.01 13.37 6.69
#